data_AF-A0A7C9VLA2-F1
#
_entry.id   AF-A0A7C9VLA2-F1
#
_cell.length_a   1.000
_cell.length_b   1.000
_cell.length_c   1.000
_cell.angle_alpha   90.00
_cell.angle_beta   90.00
_cell.angle_gamma   90.00
#
_symmetry.space_group_name_H-M   'P 1'
#
loop_
_entity.id
_entity.type
_entity.pdbx_description
1 polymer ?
#
loop_
_entity_poly.entity_id
_entity_poly.type
_entity_poly.pdbx_seq_one_letter_code
_entity_poly.pdbx_strand_id
1 'polypeptide(L)'
;MGLLILIAGLLLFLGVHTLTTMRGLRATVIARLGESGYKILYVLVSFAGLALIVWGFSIYRATGWINVWYPPVALRHLVLALMLPAVVLVVASYIRGRIYTTVKHPMLAGVKLWALLHLLANGDLGSIILFGSILAWAVYD
;
A
#
# COMPACT_ATOMS: atom_id res chain seq x y z
N MET A 1 -7.00 -13.11 -15.76
CA MET A 1 -7.72 -11.83 -15.60
C MET A 1 -7.50 -11.19 -14.23
N GLY A 2 -7.51 -11.94 -13.11
CA GLY A 2 -7.30 -11.38 -11.77
C GLY A 2 -6.07 -10.47 -11.60
N LEU A 3 -4.91 -10.87 -12.14
CA LEU A 3 -3.69 -10.04 -12.10
C LEU A 3 -3.84 -8.69 -12.83
N LEU A 4 -4.53 -8.65 -13.97
CA LEU A 4 -4.76 -7.39 -14.69
C LEU A 4 -5.64 -6.44 -13.88
N ILE A 5 -6.70 -6.96 -13.24
CA ILE A 5 -7.59 -6.19 -12.36
C ILE A 5 -6.81 -5.67 -11.15
N LEU A 6 -5.97 -6.51 -10.54
CA LEU A 6 -5.09 -6.14 -9.44
C LEU A 6 -4.15 -4.99 -9.85
N ILE A 7 -3.46 -5.11 -10.99
CA ILE A 7 -2.55 -4.09 -11.51
C ILE A 7 -3.30 -2.78 -11.79
N ALA A 8 -4.47 -2.84 -12.42
CA ALA A 8 -5.30 -1.66 -12.66
C ALA A 8 -5.71 -0.98 -11.34
N GLY A 9 -6.10 -1.76 -10.32
CA GLY A 9 -6.40 -1.25 -8.99
C GLY A 9 -5.19 -0.59 -8.33
N LEU A 10 -4.00 -1.19 -8.45
CA LEU A 10 -2.74 -0.63 -7.94
C LEU A 10 -2.39 0.69 -8.63
N LEU A 11 -2.53 0.78 -9.95
CA LEU A 11 -2.26 2.01 -10.70
C LEU A 11 -3.18 3.15 -10.25
N LEU A 12 -4.47 2.88 -10.04
CA LEU A 12 -5.41 3.87 -9.54
C LEU A 12 -5.08 4.28 -8.10
N PHE A 13 -4.89 3.29 -7.22
CA PHE A 13 -4.64 3.52 -5.81
C PHE A 13 -3.31 4.26 -5.59
N LEU A 14 -2.19 3.75 -6.11
CA LEU A 14 -0.89 4.39 -5.95
C LEU A 14 -0.78 5.69 -6.77
N GLY A 15 -1.44 5.77 -7.91
CA GLY A 15 -1.46 6.98 -8.75
C GLY A 15 -2.08 8.17 -8.04
N VAL A 16 -3.25 7.99 -7.40
CA VAL A 16 -3.90 9.10 -6.67
C VAL A 16 -3.11 9.49 -5.42
N HIS A 17 -2.47 8.54 -4.74
CA HIS A 17 -1.57 8.85 -3.61
C HIS A 17 -0.32 9.59 -4.09
N THR A 18 0.27 9.20 -5.21
CA THR A 18 1.41 9.90 -5.83
C THR A 18 1.05 11.33 -6.23
N LEU A 19 -0.17 11.59 -6.72
CA LEU A 19 -0.62 12.95 -7.02
C LEU A 19 -0.57 13.87 -5.78
N THR A 20 -0.72 13.33 -4.57
CA THR A 20 -0.64 14.14 -3.34
C THR A 20 0.76 14.65 -3.04
N THR A 21 1.79 13.88 -3.44
CA THR A 21 3.20 14.25 -3.26
C THR A 21 3.61 15.33 -4.26
N MET A 22 2.98 15.34 -5.43
CA MET A 22 3.16 16.33 -6.50
C MET A 22 2.45 17.67 -6.19
N ARG A 23 3.03 18.46 -5.28
CA ARG A 23 2.46 19.72 -4.76
C ARG A 23 1.92 20.67 -5.83
N GLY A 24 2.64 20.86 -6.94
CA GLY A 24 2.23 21.74 -8.04
C GLY A 24 0.95 21.26 -8.73
N LEU A 25 0.92 19.99 -9.15
CA LEU A 25 -0.26 19.39 -9.78
C LEU A 25 -1.45 19.36 -8.83
N ARG A 26 -1.23 18.99 -7.57
CA ARG A 26 -2.26 19.02 -6.53
C ARG A 26 -2.87 20.43 -6.41
N ALA A 27 -2.06 21.48 -6.38
CA ALA A 27 -2.55 22.86 -6.32
C ALA A 27 -3.38 23.23 -7.54
N THR A 28 -2.96 22.83 -8.75
CA THR A 28 -3.73 23.06 -9.99
C THR A 28 -5.09 22.35 -9.96
N VAL A 29 -5.14 21.11 -9.49
CA VAL A 29 -6.40 20.35 -9.40
C VAL A 29 -7.33 20.98 -8.37
N ILE A 30 -6.82 21.36 -7.20
CA ILE A 30 -7.61 22.05 -6.16
C ILE A 30 -8.11 23.40 -6.67
N ALA A 31 -7.31 24.17 -7.41
CA ALA A 31 -7.75 25.44 -7.98
C ALA A 31 -8.91 25.30 -8.98
N ARG A 32 -9.02 24.14 -9.66
CA ARG A 32 -10.10 23.85 -10.62
C ARG A 32 -11.36 23.27 -9.97
N LEU A 33 -11.18 22.35 -9.02
CA LEU A 33 -12.28 21.56 -8.43
C LEU A 33 -12.75 22.09 -7.07
N GLY A 34 -12.00 23.00 -6.46
CA GLY A 34 -12.12 23.32 -5.04
C GLY A 34 -11.58 22.22 -4.13
N GLU A 35 -11.36 22.56 -2.86
CA GLU A 35 -10.81 21.62 -1.88
C GLU A 35 -11.72 20.41 -1.64
N SER A 36 -13.03 20.64 -1.48
CA SER A 36 -14.02 19.59 -1.28
C SER A 36 -14.14 18.68 -2.50
N GLY A 37 -14.13 19.24 -3.72
CA GLY A 37 -14.17 18.48 -4.96
C GLY A 37 -12.94 17.56 -5.10
N TYR A 38 -11.74 18.09 -4.80
CA TYR A 38 -10.52 17.29 -4.77
C TYR A 38 -10.60 16.14 -3.76
N LYS A 39 -11.07 16.38 -2.54
CA LYS A 39 -11.19 15.34 -1.50
C LYS A 39 -12.17 14.24 -1.89
N ILE A 40 -13.33 14.60 -2.46
CA ILE A 40 -14.32 13.62 -2.94
C ILE A 40 -13.72 12.77 -4.06
N LEU A 41 -13.10 13.39 -5.06
CA LEU A 41 -12.45 12.68 -6.16
C LEU A 41 -11.35 11.74 -5.64
N TYR A 42 -10.52 12.23 -4.71
CA TYR A 42 -9.47 11.44 -4.08
C TYR A 42 -10.02 10.18 -3.41
N VAL A 43 -11.08 10.32 -2.61
CA VAL A 43 -11.71 9.19 -1.91
C VAL A 43 -12.32 8.21 -2.92
N LEU A 44 -13.04 8.69 -3.93
CA LEU A 44 -13.66 7.83 -4.94
C LEU A 44 -12.61 7.01 -5.72
N VAL A 45 -11.54 7.66 -6.19
CA VAL A 45 -10.47 6.97 -6.93
C VAL A 45 -9.71 6.01 -6.02
N SER A 46 -9.41 6.41 -4.78
CA SER A 46 -8.74 5.53 -3.80
C SER A 46 -9.59 4.31 -3.49
N PHE A 47 -10.90 4.50 -3.28
CA PHE A 47 -11.83 3.41 -2.97
C PHE A 47 -12.01 2.47 -4.15
N ALA A 48 -12.17 3.01 -5.36
CA ALA A 48 -12.25 2.20 -6.58
C ALA A 48 -10.96 1.38 -6.79
N GLY A 49 -9.79 2.00 -6.60
CA GLY A 49 -8.50 1.31 -6.65
C GLY A 49 -8.41 0.16 -5.63
N LEU A 50 -8.79 0.41 -4.37
CA LEU A 50 -8.80 -0.62 -3.33
C LEU A 50 -9.78 -1.76 -3.65
N ALA A 51 -11.00 -1.45 -4.11
CA ALA A 51 -11.99 -2.45 -4.48
C ALA A 51 -11.48 -3.35 -5.62
N LEU A 52 -10.82 -2.78 -6.63
CA LEU A 52 -10.20 -3.53 -7.72
C LEU A 52 -9.02 -4.39 -7.24
N ILE A 53 -8.19 -3.88 -6.33
CA ILE A 53 -7.12 -4.67 -5.70
C ILE A 53 -7.70 -5.90 -5.01
N VAL A 54 -8.70 -5.72 -4.15
CA VAL A 54 -9.35 -6.81 -3.40
C VAL A 54 -9.99 -7.82 -4.34
N TRP A 55 -10.76 -7.35 -5.33
CA TRP A 55 -11.45 -8.21 -6.28
C TRP A 55 -10.48 -8.96 -7.20
N GLY A 56 -9.50 -8.26 -7.77
CA GLY A 56 -8.48 -8.83 -8.63
C GLY A 56 -7.64 -9.88 -7.91
N PHE A 57 -7.25 -9.60 -6.66
CA PHE A 57 -6.52 -10.56 -5.82
C PHE A 57 -7.37 -11.79 -5.48
N SER A 58 -8.66 -11.60 -5.18
CA SER A 58 -9.59 -12.71 -4.92
C SER A 58 -9.73 -13.64 -6.13
N ILE A 59 -9.95 -13.08 -7.33
CA ILE A 59 -10.00 -13.86 -8.58
C ILE A 59 -8.67 -14.57 -8.83
N TYR A 60 -7.55 -13.85 -8.69
CA TYR A 60 -6.21 -14.42 -8.85
C TYR A 60 -6.02 -15.62 -7.91
N ARG A 61 -6.37 -15.48 -6.63
CA ARG A 61 -6.25 -16.55 -5.64
C ARG A 61 -7.11 -17.77 -5.96
N ALA A 62 -8.29 -17.56 -6.54
CA ALA A 62 -9.21 -18.64 -6.87
C ALA A 62 -8.86 -19.37 -8.18
N THR A 63 -8.29 -18.68 -9.17
CA THR A 63 -8.24 -19.20 -10.56
C THR A 63 -6.88 -19.12 -11.24
N GLY A 64 -5.93 -18.40 -10.67
CA GLY A 64 -4.66 -18.09 -11.35
C GLY A 64 -3.48 -18.04 -10.40
N TRP A 65 -3.50 -18.83 -9.33
CA TRP A 65 -2.42 -18.88 -8.35
C TRP A 65 -1.11 -19.29 -9.00
N ILE A 66 -0.10 -18.43 -8.90
CA ILE A 66 1.24 -18.69 -9.43
C ILE A 66 2.22 -18.61 -8.27
N ASN A 67 2.77 -19.76 -7.89
CA ASN A 67 3.78 -19.82 -6.84
C ASN A 67 5.16 -19.53 -7.45
N VAL A 68 5.90 -18.58 -6.89
CA VAL A 68 7.23 -18.17 -7.35
C VAL A 68 8.31 -18.79 -6.47
N TRP A 69 8.11 -18.81 -5.15
CA TRP A 69 9.02 -19.41 -4.20
C TRP A 69 8.32 -19.81 -2.89
N TYR A 70 8.98 -20.64 -2.09
CA TYR A 70 8.43 -21.14 -0.83
C TYR A 70 9.16 -20.51 0.36
N PRO A 71 8.51 -19.61 1.12
CA PRO A 71 9.08 -19.03 2.32
C PRO A 71 9.46 -20.09 3.37
N PRO A 72 10.71 -20.11 3.86
CA PRO A 72 11.10 -20.96 4.97
C PRO A 72 10.21 -20.69 6.19
N VAL A 73 9.80 -21.76 6.88
CA VAL A 73 8.92 -21.67 8.07
C VAL A 73 9.52 -20.75 9.15
N ALA A 74 10.84 -20.71 9.27
CA ALA A 74 11.55 -19.81 10.19
C ALA A 74 11.22 -18.33 9.96
N LEU A 75 11.05 -17.89 8.69
CA LEU A 75 10.70 -16.50 8.38
C LEU A 75 9.33 -16.10 8.93
N ARG A 76 8.41 -17.06 9.12
CA ARG A 76 7.09 -16.78 9.70
C ARG A 76 7.20 -16.17 11.10
N HIS A 77 8.13 -16.67 11.92
CA HIS A 77 8.31 -16.17 13.28
C HIS A 77 8.84 -14.74 13.29
N LEU A 78 9.81 -14.45 12.41
CA LEU A 78 10.34 -13.09 12.21
C LEU A 78 9.22 -12.15 11.74
N VAL A 79 8.43 -12.56 10.76
CA VAL A 79 7.33 -11.76 10.21
C VAL A 79 6.27 -11.45 11.25
N LEU A 80 5.84 -12.44 12.02
CA LEU A 80 4.87 -12.24 13.10
C LEU A 80 5.40 -11.28 14.17
N ALA A 81 6.67 -11.43 14.57
CA ALA A 81 7.29 -10.58 15.58
C ALA A 81 7.41 -9.11 15.09
N LEU A 82 7.84 -8.90 13.85
CA LEU A 82 8.06 -7.57 13.28
C LEU A 82 6.77 -6.89 12.77
N MET A 83 5.69 -7.65 12.58
CA MET A 83 4.40 -7.07 12.22
C MET A 83 3.83 -6.19 13.34
N LEU A 84 4.05 -6.55 14.61
CA LEU A 84 3.60 -5.72 15.72
C LEU A 84 4.23 -4.31 15.67
N PRO A 85 5.57 -4.14 15.56
CA PRO A 85 6.19 -2.85 15.29
C PRO A 85 5.63 -2.13 14.06
N ALA A 86 5.36 -2.83 12.95
CA ALA A 86 4.80 -2.21 11.75
C ALA A 86 3.42 -1.57 12.01
N VAL A 87 2.53 -2.28 12.72
CA VAL A 87 1.22 -1.76 13.13
C VAL A 87 1.37 -0.59 14.10
N VAL A 88 2.26 -0.70 15.09
CA VAL A 88 2.54 0.38 16.05
C VAL A 88 3.01 1.65 15.33
N LEU A 89 3.86 1.54 14.32
CA LEU A 89 4.31 2.67 13.50
C LEU A 89 3.16 3.34 12.74
N VAL A 90 2.28 2.55 12.12
CA VAL A 90 1.08 3.08 11.43
C VAL A 90 0.18 3.81 12.41
N VAL A 91 -0.13 3.21 13.57
CA VAL A 91 -0.98 3.84 14.60
C VAL A 91 -0.32 5.10 15.17
N ALA A 92 0.99 5.07 15.40
CA ALA A 92 1.76 6.22 15.89
C ALA A 92 1.71 7.42 14.95
N SER A 93 1.41 7.23 13.66
CA SER A 93 1.22 8.36 12.74
C SER A 93 -0.02 9.22 13.06
N TYR A 94 -0.99 8.65 13.77
CA TYR A 94 -2.23 9.32 14.18
C TYR A 94 -2.22 9.76 15.66
N ILE A 95 -1.29 9.23 16.46
CA ILE A 95 -1.15 9.56 17.88
C ILE A 95 0.16 10.30 18.09
N ARG A 96 0.09 11.59 18.49
CA ARG A 96 1.26 12.47 18.68
C ARG A 96 2.08 12.16 19.96
N GLY A 97 2.47 10.90 20.15
CA GLY A 97 3.35 10.44 21.23
C GLY A 97 4.84 10.52 20.87
N ARG A 98 5.70 9.86 21.67
CA ARG A 98 7.16 9.87 21.47
C ARG A 98 7.61 9.29 20.12
N ILE A 99 6.93 8.26 19.62
CA ILE A 99 7.25 7.66 18.32
C ILE A 99 7.00 8.67 17.20
N TYR A 100 5.88 9.38 17.24
CA TYR A 100 5.53 10.42 16.26
C TYR A 100 6.58 11.55 16.22
N THR A 101 7.11 11.96 17.37
CA THR A 101 8.11 13.04 17.44
C THR A 101 9.53 12.59 17.11
N THR A 102 9.83 11.30 17.24
CA THR A 102 11.19 10.75 17.03
C THR A 102 11.37 10.21 15.61
N VAL A 103 10.35 9.53 15.08
CA VAL A 103 10.38 8.96 13.72
C VAL A 103 9.88 10.03 12.74
N LYS A 104 10.68 10.35 11.71
CA LYS A 104 10.32 11.40 10.73
C LYS A 104 9.00 11.12 10.00
N HIS A 105 8.79 9.88 9.56
CA HIS A 105 7.62 9.46 8.78
C HIS A 105 7.07 8.13 9.30
N PRO A 106 6.38 8.11 10.46
CA PRO A 106 5.93 6.86 11.09
C PRO A 106 4.98 6.05 10.19
N MET A 107 4.11 6.71 9.42
CA MET A 107 3.23 6.05 8.44
C MET A 107 4.04 5.30 7.37
N LEU A 108 4.95 5.99 6.68
CA LEU A 108 5.76 5.39 5.61
C LEU A 108 6.72 4.31 6.16
N ALA A 109 7.30 4.52 7.34
CA ALA A 109 8.12 3.50 8.00
C ALA A 109 7.31 2.23 8.29
N GLY A 110 6.09 2.37 8.81
CA GLY A 110 5.18 1.26 9.06
C GLY A 110 4.77 0.54 7.78
N VAL A 111 4.39 1.27 6.72
CA VAL A 111 4.02 0.70 5.41
C VAL A 111 5.19 -0.03 4.74
N LYS A 112 6.40 0.54 4.78
CA LYS A 112 7.63 -0.11 4.27
C LYS A 112 7.88 -1.44 4.97
N LEU A 113 7.86 -1.43 6.31
CA LEU A 113 8.07 -2.63 7.09
C LEU A 113 6.96 -3.66 6.82
N TRP A 114 5.70 -3.25 6.85
CA TRP A 114 4.55 -4.11 6.53
C TRP A 114 4.69 -4.78 5.16
N ALA A 115 4.98 -4.01 4.11
CA ALA A 115 5.09 -4.53 2.75
C ALA A 115 6.28 -5.50 2.60
N LEU A 116 7.43 -5.15 3.18
CA LEU A 116 8.60 -6.04 3.20
C LEU A 116 8.29 -7.37 3.90
N LEU A 117 7.64 -7.33 5.06
CA LEU A 117 7.30 -8.55 5.80
C LEU A 117 6.32 -9.43 5.03
N HIS A 118 5.38 -8.83 4.29
CA HIS A 118 4.49 -9.60 3.43
C HIS A 118 5.22 -10.23 2.25
N LEU A 119 6.20 -9.56 1.66
CA LEU A 119 7.06 -10.16 0.63
C LEU A 119 7.86 -11.35 1.19
N LEU A 120 8.35 -11.25 2.43
CA LEU A 120 9.07 -12.36 3.09
C LEU A 120 8.17 -13.54 3.43
N ALA A 121 6.87 -13.32 3.66
CA ALA A 121 5.93 -14.35 4.07
C ALA A 121 5.12 -14.97 2.91
N ASN A 122 5.02 -14.30 1.76
CA ASN A 122 4.18 -14.73 0.64
C ASN A 122 4.99 -14.81 -0.64
N GLY A 123 5.22 -16.04 -1.11
CA GLY A 123 6.02 -16.30 -2.31
C GLY A 123 5.22 -16.44 -3.61
N ASP A 124 3.96 -16.03 -3.63
CA ASP A 124 3.13 -16.05 -4.85
C ASP A 124 3.21 -14.74 -5.64
N LEU A 125 2.97 -14.81 -6.95
CA LEU A 125 3.16 -13.68 -7.86
C LEU A 125 2.22 -12.50 -7.56
N GLY A 126 0.96 -12.76 -7.21
CA GLY A 126 -0.01 -11.72 -6.88
C GLY A 126 0.41 -10.93 -5.64
N SER A 127 0.88 -11.63 -4.59
CA SER A 127 1.43 -10.99 -3.40
C SER A 127 2.67 -10.18 -3.71
N ILE A 128 3.60 -10.72 -4.52
CA ILE A 128 4.81 -10.02 -4.94
C ILE A 128 4.46 -8.71 -5.67
N ILE A 129 3.50 -8.74 -6.60
CA ILE A 129 3.05 -7.55 -7.32
C ILE A 129 2.42 -6.54 -6.35
N LEU A 130 1.50 -6.98 -5.48
CA LEU A 130 0.81 -6.11 -4.54
C LEU A 130 1.78 -5.41 -3.57
N PHE A 131 2.53 -6.20 -2.80
CA PHE A 131 3.39 -5.66 -1.74
C PHE A 131 4.66 -5.03 -2.31
N GLY A 132 5.19 -5.56 -3.42
CA GLY A 132 6.34 -4.96 -4.12
C GLY A 132 6.02 -3.57 -4.66
N SER A 133 4.83 -3.39 -5.25
CA SER A 133 4.38 -2.10 -5.77
C SER A 133 4.15 -1.08 -4.65
N ILE A 134 3.52 -1.49 -3.55
CA ILE A 134 3.32 -0.61 -2.37
C ILE A 134 4.67 -0.25 -1.74
N LEU A 135 5.61 -1.21 -1.61
CA LEU A 135 6.94 -0.95 -1.07
C LEU A 135 7.72 0.04 -1.95
N ALA A 136 7.71 -0.16 -3.26
CA ALA A 136 8.36 0.74 -4.21
C ALA A 136 7.78 2.16 -4.13
N TRP A 137 6.45 2.29 -4.10
CA TRP A 137 5.79 3.58 -3.91
C TRP A 137 6.16 4.22 -2.55
N ALA A 138 6.14 3.46 -1.47
CA ALA A 138 6.47 3.98 -0.15
C ALA A 138 7.93 4.45 -0.05
N VAL A 139 8.86 3.82 -0.80
CA VAL A 139 10.25 4.27 -0.90
C VAL A 139 10.38 5.59 -1.66
N TYR A 140 9.53 5.80 -2.65
CA TYR A 140 9.48 7.02 -3.46
C TYR A 140 8.89 8.22 -2.69
N ASP A 141 7.80 8.03 -1.95
CA ASP A 141 7.15 9.04 -1.09
C ASP A 141 8.00 9.37 0.16
#